data_AF-A0A293MJT7-F1
#
_entry.id   AF-A0A293MJT7-F1
#
_cell.length_a   1.000
_cell.length_b   1.000
_cell.length_c   1.000
_cell.angle_alpha   90.00
_cell.angle_beta   90.00
_cell.angle_gamma   90.00
#
_symmetry.space_group_name_H-M   'P 1'
#
loop_
_entity.id
_entity.type
_entity.pdbx_description
1 polymer ?
#
loop_
_entity_poly.entity_id
_entity_poly.type
_entity_poly.pdbx_seq_one_letter_code
_entity_poly.pdbx_strand_id
1 'polypeptide(L)'
;MSEVTHPSDDKDIEKVFNFPFLTDDVAVEFLKDHGRVFFIVRGLPGTGKSVLSTMLQDQYPEHKIYWADKMFLTPVPVQRTPENLRESHRLCYEKIEGFMKKNSPVIINRNSNVRLSEVAKFLLLAAKYGYTVIFADTSYKFSITPEELAATNTKRLTLDYMKKRCRQWESIYPIYTGWFLSPTDALLLSKYFSNLVELMNESGWTLPKVLHTEGHPFCLGRRCWFALNPSEKEYCDSKEVKDAYGTVHELNVVGYAIIQELAVAVVILDEHQIRLLGHREIKDDDESVTRTPFLEVTELRTFLLVTPLVLLSWDLALRIPRFPS
;
A
#
# COMPACT_ATOMS: atom_id res chain seq x y z
N MET A 1 -15.07 5.73 -24.71
CA MET A 1 -14.05 4.84 -25.28
C MET A 1 -12.70 5.41 -24.87
N SER A 2 -12.08 4.85 -23.84
CA SER A 2 -10.73 5.25 -23.40
C SER A 2 -9.70 4.60 -24.33
N GLU A 3 -8.84 5.39 -24.95
CA GLU A 3 -7.70 4.89 -25.72
C GLU A 3 -6.82 4.03 -24.83
N VAL A 4 -6.76 2.73 -25.15
CA VAL A 4 -5.81 1.80 -24.55
C VAL A 4 -4.48 2.04 -25.26
N THR A 5 -3.60 2.81 -24.63
CA THR A 5 -2.23 3.00 -25.13
C THR A 5 -1.47 1.68 -25.05
N HIS A 6 -1.25 1.05 -26.21
CA HIS A 6 -0.43 -0.15 -26.35
C HIS A 6 1.06 0.23 -26.25
N PRO A 7 1.87 -0.51 -25.49
CA PRO A 7 3.25 -0.15 -25.18
C PRO A 7 4.26 -0.50 -26.28
N SER A 8 3.86 -0.47 -27.55
CA SER A 8 4.81 -0.69 -28.65
C SER A 8 5.77 0.47 -28.86
N ASP A 9 5.48 1.66 -28.31
CA ASP A 9 6.32 2.84 -28.43
C ASP A 9 6.92 3.24 -27.07
N ASP A 10 8.26 3.20 -26.96
CA ASP A 10 9.05 3.64 -25.80
C ASP A 10 8.75 5.10 -25.38
N LYS A 11 8.10 5.89 -26.24
CA LYS A 11 7.86 7.32 -26.06
C LYS A 11 6.82 7.69 -24.99
N ASP A 12 6.05 6.73 -24.47
CA ASP A 12 4.98 7.01 -23.49
C ASP A 12 5.05 6.13 -22.22
N ILE A 13 6.19 5.50 -21.92
CA ILE A 13 6.35 4.65 -20.71
C ILE A 13 6.02 5.40 -19.41
N GLU A 14 6.40 6.68 -19.32
CA GLU A 14 6.12 7.53 -18.15
C GLU A 14 4.64 7.87 -18.00
N LYS A 15 3.92 8.06 -19.11
CA LYS A 15 2.44 8.21 -19.08
C LYS A 15 1.75 6.93 -18.62
N VAL A 16 2.37 5.79 -18.94
CA VAL A 16 1.87 4.44 -18.70
C VAL A 16 2.16 3.97 -17.26
N PHE A 17 3.26 4.40 -16.66
CA PHE A 17 3.61 4.16 -15.25
C PHE A 17 3.61 5.47 -14.46
N ASN A 18 2.51 6.23 -14.57
CA ASN A 18 2.33 7.49 -13.83
C ASN A 18 1.80 7.23 -12.41
N PHE A 19 2.61 6.54 -11.59
CA PHE A 19 2.27 6.31 -10.20
C PHE A 19 2.86 7.41 -9.32
N PRO A 20 2.15 7.88 -8.27
CA PRO A 20 2.66 8.90 -7.37
C PRO A 20 4.04 8.55 -6.78
N PHE A 21 4.25 7.29 -6.41
CA PHE A 21 5.54 6.78 -5.90
C PHE A 21 6.67 6.71 -6.96
N LEU A 22 6.45 7.22 -8.18
CA LEU A 22 7.45 7.36 -9.24
C LEU A 22 7.54 8.79 -9.80
N THR A 23 6.41 9.48 -9.91
CA THR A 23 6.30 10.74 -10.67
C THR A 23 5.97 11.96 -9.81
N ASP A 24 5.52 11.77 -8.57
CA ASP A 24 5.30 12.86 -7.62
C ASP A 24 6.50 12.97 -6.68
N ASP A 25 7.30 14.03 -6.86
CA ASP A 25 8.51 14.29 -6.07
C ASP A 25 8.23 14.35 -4.57
N VAL A 26 7.06 14.86 -4.15
CA VAL A 26 6.68 14.93 -2.74
C VAL A 26 6.44 13.53 -2.18
N ALA A 27 5.76 12.68 -2.96
CA ALA A 27 5.53 11.29 -2.58
C ALA A 27 6.82 10.47 -2.56
N VAL A 28 7.68 10.65 -3.56
CA VAL A 28 8.98 9.96 -3.62
C VAL A 28 9.86 10.34 -2.43
N GLU A 29 9.96 11.64 -2.12
CA GLU A 29 10.77 12.10 -0.99
C GLU A 29 10.20 11.60 0.35
N PHE A 30 8.88 11.65 0.51
CA PHE A 30 8.23 11.07 1.70
C PHE A 30 8.58 9.59 1.87
N LEU A 31 8.52 8.80 0.80
CA LEU A 31 8.78 7.35 0.88
C LEU A 31 10.26 7.04 1.14
N LYS A 32 11.17 7.89 0.65
CA LYS A 32 12.61 7.84 0.99
C LYS A 32 12.81 8.10 2.48
N ASP A 33 12.22 9.17 3.00
CA ASP A 33 12.30 9.55 4.42
C ASP A 33 11.63 8.50 5.34
N HIS A 34 10.55 7.86 4.89
CA HIS A 34 9.92 6.77 5.62
C HIS A 34 10.89 5.61 5.86
N GLY A 35 11.74 5.27 4.89
CA GLY A 35 12.85 4.34 5.08
C GLY A 35 12.47 2.89 5.44
N ARG A 36 11.21 2.47 5.26
CA ARG A 36 10.75 1.08 5.43
C ARG A 36 9.62 0.74 4.46
N VAL A 37 9.92 0.86 3.16
CA VAL A 37 8.94 0.65 2.09
C VAL A 37 9.21 -0.68 1.39
N PHE A 38 8.15 -1.45 1.15
CA PHE A 38 8.22 -2.71 0.42
C PHE A 38 7.28 -2.70 -0.78
N PHE A 39 7.86 -2.49 -1.96
CA PHE A 39 7.14 -2.59 -3.22
C PHE A 39 6.92 -4.05 -3.61
N ILE A 40 5.66 -4.46 -3.72
CA ILE A 40 5.29 -5.73 -4.33
C ILE A 40 4.82 -5.43 -5.75
N VAL A 41 5.67 -5.74 -6.72
CA VAL A 41 5.33 -5.60 -8.13
C VAL A 41 4.39 -6.73 -8.53
N ARG A 42 3.27 -6.39 -9.17
CA ARG A 42 2.23 -7.35 -9.55
C ARG A 42 1.91 -7.26 -11.03
N GLY A 43 1.67 -8.41 -11.66
CA GLY A 43 1.21 -8.47 -13.05
C GLY A 43 1.64 -9.71 -13.81
N LEU A 44 0.94 -9.98 -14.92
CA LEU A 44 1.19 -11.13 -15.79
C LEU A 44 2.54 -11.01 -16.51
N PRO A 45 3.23 -12.11 -16.85
CA PRO A 45 4.46 -12.04 -17.66
C PRO A 45 4.20 -11.29 -18.97
N GLY A 46 5.04 -10.30 -19.28
CA GLY A 46 4.85 -9.40 -20.45
C GLY A 46 4.25 -8.03 -20.13
N THR A 47 3.69 -7.79 -18.94
CA THR A 47 3.03 -6.51 -18.59
C THR A 47 3.98 -5.35 -18.23
N GLY A 48 5.28 -5.46 -18.51
CA GLY A 48 6.26 -4.40 -18.23
C GLY A 48 6.79 -4.35 -16.78
N LYS A 49 6.61 -5.40 -15.97
CA LYS A 49 7.16 -5.46 -14.59
C LYS A 49 8.66 -5.14 -14.49
N SER A 50 9.46 -5.56 -15.48
CA SER A 50 10.90 -5.25 -15.51
C SER A 50 11.15 -3.75 -15.71
N VAL A 51 10.36 -3.10 -16.55
CA VAL A 51 10.42 -1.65 -16.80
C VAL A 51 10.02 -0.91 -15.53
N LEU A 52 8.85 -1.24 -14.93
CA LEU A 52 8.40 -0.64 -13.67
C LEU A 52 9.43 -0.82 -12.55
N SER A 53 10.02 -2.00 -12.43
CA SER A 53 11.10 -2.20 -11.45
C SER A 53 12.38 -1.45 -11.79
N THR A 54 12.65 -1.10 -13.04
CA THR A 54 13.81 -0.26 -13.37
C THR A 54 13.55 1.18 -12.91
N MET A 55 12.36 1.71 -13.21
CA MET A 55 11.94 3.03 -12.73
C MET A 55 11.98 3.13 -11.19
N LEU A 56 11.52 2.10 -10.47
CA LEU A 56 11.64 2.04 -9.01
C LEU A 56 13.10 2.06 -8.53
N GLN A 57 14.03 1.41 -9.24
CA GLN A 57 15.43 1.41 -8.86
C GLN A 57 16.09 2.77 -9.09
N ASP A 58 15.70 3.45 -10.17
CA ASP A 58 16.18 4.78 -10.50
C ASP A 58 15.69 5.81 -9.47
N GLN A 59 14.43 5.68 -9.03
CA GLN A 59 13.85 6.58 -8.02
C GLN A 59 14.36 6.31 -6.60
N TYR A 60 14.63 5.05 -6.24
CA TYR A 60 15.01 4.63 -4.89
C TYR A 60 16.40 3.97 -4.87
N PRO A 61 17.51 4.74 -4.92
CA PRO A 61 18.86 4.22 -5.15
C PRO A 61 19.39 3.25 -4.07
N GLU A 62 18.82 3.29 -2.85
CA GLU A 62 19.17 2.38 -1.76
C GLU A 62 18.38 1.05 -1.78
N HIS A 63 17.62 0.79 -2.85
CA HIS A 63 16.75 -0.38 -2.96
C HIS A 63 17.49 -1.71 -2.83
N LYS A 64 16.74 -2.73 -2.41
CA LYS A 64 17.08 -4.14 -2.59
C LYS A 64 16.00 -4.86 -3.38
N ILE A 65 16.38 -5.44 -4.51
CA ILE A 65 15.46 -6.14 -5.42
C ILE A 65 15.75 -7.64 -5.50
N TYR A 66 14.70 -8.45 -5.40
CA TYR A 66 14.77 -9.89 -5.64
C TYR A 66 13.49 -10.46 -6.24
N TRP A 67 13.63 -11.56 -6.99
CA TRP A 67 12.53 -12.33 -7.56
C TRP A 67 12.98 -13.79 -7.75
N ALA A 68 12.03 -14.72 -7.79
CA ALA A 68 12.31 -16.15 -7.86
C ALA A 68 13.15 -16.52 -9.10
N ASP A 69 12.77 -16.00 -10.27
CA ASP A 69 13.47 -16.33 -11.51
C ASP A 69 14.94 -15.87 -11.56
N LYS A 70 15.40 -15.03 -10.62
CA LYS A 70 16.79 -14.57 -10.54
C LYS A 70 17.77 -15.75 -10.41
N MET A 71 17.35 -16.84 -9.75
CA MET A 71 18.13 -18.08 -9.64
C MET A 71 18.54 -18.64 -11.01
N PHE A 72 17.65 -18.56 -12.00
CA PHE A 72 17.86 -19.12 -13.34
C PHE A 72 18.60 -18.18 -14.29
N LEU A 73 19.01 -17.01 -13.81
CA LEU A 73 19.82 -16.04 -14.56
C LEU A 73 21.28 -16.06 -14.13
N THR A 74 21.68 -17.06 -13.32
CA THR A 74 23.07 -17.23 -12.90
C THR A 74 23.93 -17.76 -14.05
N PRO A 75 25.25 -17.52 -14.03
CA PRO A 75 26.16 -18.03 -15.06
C PRO A 75 26.13 -19.56 -15.20
N VAL A 76 25.75 -20.26 -14.13
CA VAL A 76 25.59 -21.72 -14.13
C VAL A 76 24.15 -22.05 -14.52
N PRO A 77 23.92 -22.80 -15.62
CA PRO A 77 22.58 -23.15 -16.06
C PRO A 77 21.87 -24.02 -15.02
N VAL A 78 20.90 -23.44 -14.31
CA VAL A 78 19.99 -24.19 -13.43
C VAL A 78 18.78 -24.61 -14.26
N GLN A 79 18.53 -25.93 -14.36
CA GLN A 79 17.35 -26.44 -15.07
C GLN A 79 16.06 -26.06 -14.32
N ARG A 80 15.00 -25.74 -15.05
CA ARG A 80 13.68 -25.42 -14.47
C ARG A 80 12.88 -26.69 -14.14
N THR A 81 13.37 -27.49 -13.21
CA THR A 81 12.63 -28.62 -12.64
C THR A 81 11.61 -28.13 -11.59
N PRO A 82 10.55 -28.90 -11.27
CA PRO A 82 9.64 -28.56 -10.18
C PRO A 82 10.35 -28.28 -8.84
N GLU A 83 11.41 -29.04 -8.55
CA GLU A 83 12.25 -28.89 -7.36
C GLU A 83 12.96 -27.54 -7.36
N ASN A 84 13.63 -27.19 -8.46
CA ASN A 84 14.34 -25.92 -8.59
C ASN A 84 13.39 -24.72 -8.61
N LEU A 85 12.16 -24.89 -9.13
CA LEU A 85 11.12 -23.86 -9.03
C LEU A 85 10.71 -23.62 -7.57
N ARG A 86 10.44 -24.68 -6.79
CA ARG A 86 10.15 -24.54 -5.35
C ARG A 86 11.29 -23.86 -4.61
N GLU A 87 12.51 -24.29 -4.89
CA GLU A 87 13.73 -23.74 -4.30
C GLU A 87 13.92 -22.26 -4.66
N SER A 88 13.63 -21.86 -5.90
CA SER A 88 13.72 -20.46 -6.33
C SER A 88 12.76 -19.54 -5.55
N HIS A 89 11.56 -20.02 -5.25
CA HIS A 89 10.60 -19.28 -4.44
C HIS A 89 10.97 -19.26 -2.95
N ARG A 90 11.60 -20.32 -2.43
CA ARG A 90 12.16 -20.36 -1.06
C ARG A 90 13.30 -19.35 -0.90
N LEU A 91 14.30 -19.39 -1.78
CA LEU A 91 15.40 -18.42 -1.78
C LEU A 91 14.90 -16.98 -1.95
N CYS A 92 13.89 -16.76 -2.79
CA CYS A 92 13.29 -15.43 -2.93
C CYS A 92 12.70 -14.93 -1.60
N TYR A 93 11.98 -15.78 -0.88
CA TYR A 93 11.41 -15.42 0.41
C TYR A 93 12.52 -15.10 1.43
N GLU A 94 13.54 -15.96 1.53
CA GLU A 94 14.66 -15.79 2.46
C GLU A 94 15.50 -14.54 2.18
N LYS A 95 15.70 -14.20 0.91
CA LYS A 95 16.41 -12.98 0.52
C LYS A 95 15.63 -11.72 0.89
N ILE A 96 14.32 -11.71 0.65
CA ILE A 96 13.45 -10.60 1.04
C ILE A 96 13.43 -10.45 2.57
N GLU A 97 13.27 -11.55 3.32
CA GLU A 97 13.36 -11.51 4.80
C GLU A 97 14.74 -11.02 5.26
N GLY A 98 15.81 -11.47 4.60
CA GLY A 98 17.17 -11.01 4.89
C GLY A 98 17.38 -9.52 4.68
N PHE A 99 16.71 -8.91 3.69
CA PHE A 99 16.74 -7.45 3.50
C PHE A 99 15.99 -6.72 4.60
N MET A 100 14.81 -7.23 5.01
CA MET A 100 14.01 -6.66 6.10
C MET A 100 14.75 -6.73 7.44
N LYS A 101 15.39 -7.87 7.76
CA LYS A 101 16.24 -8.05 8.95
C LYS A 101 17.41 -7.07 8.99
N LYS A 102 17.90 -6.63 7.83
CA LYS A 102 18.98 -5.65 7.70
C LYS A 102 18.47 -4.21 7.64
N ASN A 103 17.18 -3.97 7.85
CA ASN A 103 16.54 -2.65 7.76
C ASN A 103 16.83 -1.95 6.41
N SER A 104 16.76 -2.69 5.30
CA SER A 104 16.94 -2.08 3.98
C SER A 104 15.80 -1.08 3.72
N PRO A 105 16.07 0.17 3.33
CA PRO A 105 15.06 1.22 3.34
C PRO A 105 13.93 0.97 2.34
N VAL A 106 14.29 0.49 1.15
CA VAL A 106 13.35 0.13 0.09
C VAL A 106 13.63 -1.30 -0.35
N ILE A 107 12.58 -2.12 -0.40
CA ILE A 107 12.65 -3.49 -0.91
C ILE A 107 11.69 -3.63 -2.08
N ILE A 108 12.09 -4.36 -3.12
CA ILE A 108 11.29 -4.61 -4.32
C ILE A 108 11.18 -6.11 -4.55
N ASN A 109 9.95 -6.65 -4.47
CA ASN A 109 9.64 -8.00 -4.93
C ASN A 109 9.09 -7.97 -6.35
N ARG A 110 9.86 -8.51 -7.31
CA ARG A 110 9.49 -8.54 -8.74
C ARG A 110 8.99 -9.89 -9.23
N ASN A 111 8.23 -10.60 -8.41
CA ASN A 111 7.52 -11.80 -8.87
C ASN A 111 6.29 -11.39 -9.69
N SER A 112 5.62 -12.35 -10.33
CA SER A 112 4.34 -12.07 -11.03
C SER A 112 3.20 -11.83 -10.04
N ASN A 113 3.27 -12.47 -8.86
CA ASN A 113 2.38 -12.25 -7.73
C ASN A 113 0.90 -12.35 -8.11
N VAL A 114 0.51 -13.33 -8.92
CA VAL A 114 -0.81 -13.38 -9.57
C VAL A 114 -1.94 -13.71 -8.58
N ARG A 115 -1.63 -14.51 -7.55
CA ARG A 115 -2.59 -14.99 -6.54
C ARG A 115 -2.34 -14.36 -5.18
N LEU A 116 -3.37 -14.29 -4.34
CA LEU A 116 -3.24 -13.92 -2.94
C LEU A 116 -2.29 -14.86 -2.21
N SER A 117 -2.36 -16.17 -2.46
CA SER A 117 -1.45 -17.14 -1.83
C SER A 117 0.02 -16.93 -2.18
N GLU A 118 0.33 -16.36 -3.36
CA GLU A 118 1.69 -16.02 -3.75
C GLU A 118 2.23 -14.80 -2.97
N VAL A 119 1.33 -13.89 -2.58
CA VAL A 119 1.63 -12.59 -1.97
C VAL A 119 1.52 -12.62 -0.44
N ALA A 120 0.57 -13.37 0.12
CA ALA A 120 0.22 -13.37 1.54
C ALA A 120 1.43 -13.57 2.45
N LYS A 121 2.35 -14.48 2.08
CA LYS A 121 3.59 -14.71 2.83
C LYS A 121 4.49 -13.47 2.91
N PHE A 122 4.50 -12.63 1.86
CA PHE A 122 5.26 -11.40 1.83
C PHE A 122 4.58 -10.28 2.63
N LEU A 123 3.24 -10.26 2.68
CA LEU A 123 2.48 -9.32 3.53
C LEU A 123 2.68 -9.63 5.01
N LEU A 124 2.61 -10.91 5.39
CA LEU A 124 2.91 -11.34 6.76
C LEU A 124 4.34 -11.00 7.16
N LEU A 125 5.28 -11.12 6.21
CA LEU A 125 6.66 -10.75 6.44
C LEU A 125 6.84 -9.24 6.63
N ALA A 126 6.18 -8.42 5.80
CA ALA A 126 6.19 -6.97 5.92
C ALA A 126 5.62 -6.52 7.27
N ALA A 127 4.47 -7.07 7.66
CA ALA A 127 3.85 -6.80 8.97
C ALA A 127 4.78 -7.18 10.13
N LYS A 128 5.43 -8.35 10.06
CA LYS A 128 6.39 -8.83 11.07
C LYS A 128 7.58 -7.87 11.26
N TYR A 129 8.03 -7.21 10.18
CA TYR A 129 9.22 -6.34 10.19
C TYR A 129 8.89 -4.83 10.12
N GLY A 130 7.62 -4.45 10.18
CA GLY A 130 7.18 -3.05 10.15
C GLY A 130 7.46 -2.34 8.82
N TYR A 131 7.22 -3.03 7.69
CA TYR A 131 7.32 -2.43 6.35
C TYR A 131 5.94 -2.06 5.81
N THR A 132 5.85 -0.85 5.25
CA THR A 132 4.70 -0.32 4.52
C THR A 132 4.70 -0.89 3.10
N VAL A 133 3.57 -1.45 2.64
CA VAL A 133 3.52 -2.28 1.42
C VAL A 133 2.78 -1.60 0.29
N ILE A 134 3.54 -1.11 -0.71
CA ILE A 134 2.96 -0.52 -1.90
C ILE A 134 2.82 -1.60 -2.97
N PHE A 135 1.60 -1.79 -3.49
CA PHE A 135 1.40 -2.56 -4.71
C PHE A 135 1.74 -1.74 -5.95
N ALA A 136 2.86 -2.10 -6.58
CA ALA A 136 3.23 -1.59 -7.88
C ALA A 136 2.57 -2.47 -8.96
N ASP A 137 1.28 -2.26 -9.19
CA ASP A 137 0.46 -3.13 -10.04
C ASP A 137 0.52 -2.72 -11.53
N THR A 138 0.87 -3.67 -12.38
CA THR A 138 0.88 -3.52 -13.84
C THR A 138 -0.39 -4.07 -14.51
N SER A 139 -1.43 -4.34 -13.70
CA SER A 139 -2.74 -4.84 -14.13
C SER A 139 -3.54 -3.89 -15.00
N TYR A 140 -3.26 -2.59 -14.94
CA TYR A 140 -3.93 -1.60 -15.77
C TYR A 140 -3.77 -1.87 -17.28
N LYS A 141 -2.86 -2.77 -17.68
CA LYS A 141 -2.67 -3.31 -19.04
C LYS A 141 -3.48 -4.58 -19.36
N PHE A 142 -4.52 -4.95 -18.59
CA PHE A 142 -5.29 -6.18 -18.83
C PHE A 142 -6.25 -6.16 -20.02
N SER A 143 -6.21 -5.14 -20.87
CA SER A 143 -6.72 -5.22 -22.23
C SER A 143 -5.91 -6.16 -23.15
N ILE A 144 -4.75 -6.65 -22.69
CA ILE A 144 -3.88 -7.54 -23.47
C ILE A 144 -4.39 -8.99 -23.39
N THR A 145 -4.62 -9.59 -24.56
CA THR A 145 -5.02 -10.98 -24.70
C THR A 145 -3.90 -11.95 -24.31
N PRO A 146 -4.20 -13.18 -23.83
CA PRO A 146 -3.18 -14.21 -23.62
C PRO A 146 -2.30 -14.46 -24.85
N GLU A 147 -2.87 -14.31 -26.05
CA GLU A 147 -2.22 -14.40 -27.35
C GLU A 147 -1.12 -13.33 -27.51
N GLU A 148 -1.42 -12.07 -27.23
CA GLU A 148 -0.45 -10.97 -27.27
C GLU A 148 0.65 -11.11 -26.21
N LEU A 149 0.31 -11.56 -24.99
CA LEU A 149 1.31 -11.85 -23.95
C LEU A 149 2.24 -12.99 -24.39
N ALA A 150 1.70 -14.04 -25.02
CA ALA A 150 2.50 -15.15 -25.53
C ALA A 150 3.44 -14.70 -26.65
N ALA A 151 2.99 -13.81 -27.54
CA ALA A 151 3.78 -13.27 -28.64
C ALA A 151 4.92 -12.33 -28.20
N THR A 152 4.72 -11.55 -27.13
CA THR A 152 5.63 -10.46 -26.73
C THR A 152 6.53 -10.79 -25.55
N ASN A 153 6.35 -11.92 -24.87
CA ASN A 153 7.14 -12.24 -23.69
C ASN A 153 8.57 -12.73 -24.02
N THR A 154 9.56 -12.15 -23.34
CA THR A 154 10.98 -12.48 -23.50
C THR A 154 11.37 -13.87 -22.99
N LYS A 155 10.48 -14.53 -22.24
CA LYS A 155 10.73 -15.84 -21.62
C LYS A 155 10.25 -17.01 -22.49
N ARG A 156 9.72 -16.74 -23.69
CA ARG A 156 9.15 -17.73 -24.63
C ARG A 156 8.12 -18.67 -23.97
N LEU A 157 7.36 -18.11 -23.03
CA LEU A 157 6.26 -18.81 -22.35
C LEU A 157 5.13 -19.06 -23.35
N THR A 158 4.53 -20.24 -23.26
CA THR A 158 3.52 -20.70 -24.21
C THR A 158 2.18 -19.99 -24.00
N LEU A 159 1.32 -20.04 -25.03
CA LEU A 159 -0.06 -19.56 -24.94
C LEU A 159 -0.85 -20.25 -23.83
N ASP A 160 -0.69 -21.56 -23.67
CA ASP A 160 -1.35 -22.32 -22.60
C ASP A 160 -0.92 -21.82 -21.22
N TYR A 161 0.38 -21.56 -21.04
CA TYR A 161 0.89 -20.96 -19.80
C TYR A 161 0.25 -19.60 -19.53
N MET A 162 0.16 -18.72 -20.53
CA MET A 162 -0.47 -17.40 -20.36
C MET A 162 -1.96 -17.53 -20.04
N LYS A 163 -2.72 -18.35 -20.79
CA LYS A 163 -4.15 -18.62 -20.51
C LYS A 163 -4.36 -19.13 -19.09
N LYS A 164 -3.50 -20.04 -18.65
CA LYS A 164 -3.49 -20.51 -17.26
C LYS A 164 -3.26 -19.35 -16.31
N ARG A 165 -2.18 -18.57 -16.44
CA ARG A 165 -1.89 -17.46 -15.51
C ARG A 165 -2.95 -16.36 -15.50
N CYS A 166 -3.57 -16.02 -16.64
CA CYS A 166 -4.68 -15.07 -16.68
C CYS A 166 -5.87 -15.55 -15.84
N ARG A 167 -6.28 -16.82 -15.99
CA ARG A 167 -7.37 -17.42 -15.18
C ARG A 167 -7.07 -17.50 -13.68
N GLN A 168 -5.80 -17.39 -13.30
CA GLN A 168 -5.36 -17.46 -11.92
C GLN A 168 -5.29 -16.09 -11.24
N TRP A 169 -5.50 -14.99 -11.97
CA TRP A 169 -5.40 -13.64 -11.41
C TRP A 169 -6.45 -13.40 -10.34
N GLU A 170 -6.00 -12.97 -9.17
CA GLU A 170 -6.84 -12.63 -8.03
C GLU A 170 -6.59 -11.16 -7.65
N SER A 171 -7.65 -10.36 -7.66
CA SER A 171 -7.64 -9.05 -7.02
C SER A 171 -7.38 -9.20 -5.53
N ILE A 172 -6.58 -8.29 -4.96
CA ILE A 172 -6.32 -8.25 -3.52
C ILE A 172 -6.82 -6.91 -3.01
N TYR A 173 -7.65 -6.94 -1.97
CA TYR A 173 -8.29 -5.76 -1.38
C TYR A 173 -7.92 -5.59 0.10
N PRO A 174 -7.91 -4.36 0.62
CA PRO A 174 -7.65 -4.08 2.04
C PRO A 174 -8.71 -4.62 2.99
N ILE A 175 -8.35 -4.72 4.27
CA ILE A 175 -9.37 -4.60 5.33
C ILE A 175 -9.76 -3.13 5.51
N TYR A 176 -8.79 -2.22 5.47
CA TYR A 176 -8.98 -0.77 5.54
C TYR A 176 -8.09 -0.03 4.54
N THR A 177 -8.63 1.03 3.93
CA THR A 177 -7.81 2.12 3.36
C THR A 177 -7.54 3.15 4.45
N GLY A 178 -6.50 3.95 4.27
CA GLY A 178 -6.12 4.99 5.21
C GLY A 178 -4.77 5.57 4.85
N TRP A 179 -4.23 6.36 5.77
CA TRP A 179 -2.96 7.03 5.60
C TRP A 179 -1.94 6.60 6.62
N PHE A 180 -0.72 6.32 6.17
CA PHE A 180 0.42 5.99 7.00
C PHE A 180 1.27 7.24 7.23
N LEU A 181 1.70 7.42 8.47
CA LEU A 181 2.56 8.53 8.85
C LEU A 181 4.02 8.19 8.54
N SER A 182 4.87 9.19 8.28
CA SER A 182 6.31 8.96 8.37
C SER A 182 6.69 8.62 9.82
N PRO A 183 7.81 7.93 10.05
CA PRO A 183 8.35 7.76 11.40
C PRO A 183 8.55 9.10 12.14
N THR A 184 8.93 10.16 11.42
CA THR A 184 9.09 11.50 11.98
C THR A 184 7.75 12.09 12.44
N ASP A 185 6.72 12.00 11.61
CA ASP A 185 5.38 12.51 11.93
C ASP A 185 4.73 11.71 13.06
N ALA A 186 4.91 10.39 13.06
CA ALA A 186 4.48 9.52 14.15
C ALA A 186 5.14 9.90 15.50
N LEU A 187 6.43 10.22 15.47
CA LEU A 187 7.18 10.65 16.65
C LEU A 187 6.71 12.04 17.13
N LEU A 188 6.52 12.98 16.20
CA LEU A 188 6.01 14.33 16.52
C LEU A 188 4.63 14.23 17.17
N LEU A 189 3.73 13.47 16.58
CA LEU A 189 2.40 13.27 17.12
C LEU A 189 2.45 12.66 18.53
N SER A 190 3.26 11.63 18.73
CA SER A 190 3.44 11.01 20.04
C SER A 190 3.97 12.01 21.07
N LYS A 191 4.95 12.84 20.68
CA LYS A 191 5.51 13.89 21.54
C LYS A 191 4.47 14.95 21.90
N TYR A 192 3.65 15.40 20.94
CA TYR A 192 2.56 16.34 21.22
C TYR A 192 1.56 15.76 22.21
N PHE A 193 1.17 14.49 22.04
CA PHE A 193 0.31 13.81 22.98
C PHE A 193 0.93 13.76 24.38
N SER A 194 2.19 13.34 24.52
CA SER A 194 2.89 13.30 25.80
C SER A 194 2.92 14.66 26.51
N ASN A 195 3.25 15.73 25.78
CA ASN A 195 3.27 17.08 26.34
C ASN A 195 1.88 17.51 26.84
N LEU A 196 0.80 17.19 26.11
CA LEU A 196 -0.56 17.49 26.54
C LEU A 196 -0.93 16.71 27.80
N VAL A 197 -0.55 15.44 27.89
CA VAL A 197 -0.77 14.61 29.08
C VAL A 197 -0.07 15.20 30.30
N GLU A 198 1.18 15.66 30.16
CA GLU A 198 1.92 16.31 31.24
C GLU A 198 1.21 17.56 31.76
N LEU A 199 0.80 18.46 30.87
CA LEU A 199 0.05 19.68 31.22
C LEU A 199 -1.29 19.36 31.90
N MET A 200 -2.00 18.33 31.43
CA MET A 200 -3.27 17.93 32.03
C MET A 200 -3.08 17.31 33.42
N ASN A 201 -2.02 16.53 33.63
CA ASN A 201 -1.66 15.99 34.95
C ASN A 201 -1.34 17.11 35.96
N GLU A 202 -0.63 18.16 35.53
CA GLU A 202 -0.37 19.36 36.37
C GLU A 202 -1.67 20.07 36.78
N SER A 203 -2.71 20.03 35.94
CA SER A 203 -4.03 20.57 36.24
C SER A 203 -4.90 19.69 37.17
N GLY A 204 -4.37 18.53 37.59
CA GLY A 204 -5.06 17.57 38.45
C GLY A 204 -5.96 16.58 37.71
N TRP A 205 -5.89 16.53 36.38
CA TRP A 205 -6.59 15.54 35.58
C TRP A 205 -5.71 14.31 35.37
N THR A 206 -6.20 13.13 35.74
CA THR A 206 -5.45 11.88 35.58
C THR A 206 -5.84 11.17 34.29
N LEU A 207 -4.85 10.94 33.42
CA LEU A 207 -5.03 10.19 32.19
C LEU A 207 -5.53 8.75 32.47
N PRO A 208 -6.60 8.27 31.81
CA PRO A 208 -6.91 6.84 31.78
C PRO A 208 -5.73 6.05 31.22
N LYS A 209 -5.48 4.84 31.75
CA LYS A 209 -4.35 4.02 31.32
C LYS A 209 -4.46 3.72 29.81
N VAL A 210 -3.58 4.30 29.01
CA VAL A 210 -3.46 3.98 27.58
C VAL A 210 -2.63 2.71 27.45
N LEU A 211 -3.19 1.69 26.79
CA LEU A 211 -2.48 0.48 26.44
C LEU A 211 -1.91 0.59 25.01
N HIS A 212 -0.77 -0.06 24.77
CA HIS A 212 -0.15 -0.25 23.45
C HIS A 212 0.42 1.02 22.77
N THR A 213 1.28 1.76 23.46
CA THR A 213 2.00 2.93 22.90
C THR A 213 3.09 2.61 21.87
N GLU A 214 3.32 1.33 21.57
CA GLU A 214 4.46 0.85 20.77
C GLU A 214 4.14 0.61 19.28
N GLY A 215 2.94 1.00 18.82
CA GLY A 215 2.51 0.86 17.44
C GLY A 215 2.95 2.01 16.54
N HIS A 216 3.17 1.74 15.25
CA HIS A 216 3.24 2.80 14.24
C HIS A 216 1.82 3.32 13.98
N PRO A 217 1.52 4.58 14.29
CA PRO A 217 0.17 5.10 14.13
C PRO A 217 -0.21 5.22 12.64
N PHE A 218 -1.49 5.00 12.35
CA PHE A 218 -2.07 5.20 11.03
C PHE A 218 -3.43 5.90 11.14
N CYS A 219 -3.76 6.72 10.15
CA CYS A 219 -5.07 7.34 10.03
C CYS A 219 -5.97 6.35 9.31
N LEU A 220 -6.94 5.80 10.03
CA LEU A 220 -7.94 4.93 9.44
C LEU A 220 -8.73 5.77 8.43
N GLY A 221 -9.08 5.20 7.27
CA GLY A 221 -9.93 5.83 6.28
C GLY A 221 -11.26 5.10 6.18
N ARG A 222 -11.39 4.19 5.20
CA ARG A 222 -12.62 3.41 4.97
C ARG A 222 -12.39 1.93 5.23
N ARG A 223 -13.34 1.28 5.91
CA ARG A 223 -13.38 -0.19 5.98
C ARG A 223 -13.77 -0.77 4.61
N CYS A 224 -12.95 -1.68 4.12
CA CYS A 224 -13.09 -2.34 2.82
C CYS A 224 -13.37 -3.84 2.94
N TRP A 225 -12.99 -4.47 4.06
CA TRP A 225 -13.31 -5.86 4.39
C TRP A 225 -13.06 -6.85 3.25
N PHE A 226 -11.90 -6.74 2.60
CA PHE A 226 -11.49 -7.56 1.45
C PHE A 226 -12.43 -7.51 0.25
N ALA A 227 -13.25 -6.45 0.14
CA ALA A 227 -14.26 -6.28 -0.88
C ALA A 227 -15.23 -7.47 -0.96
N LEU A 228 -15.64 -8.03 0.19
CA LEU A 228 -16.59 -9.14 0.23
C LEU A 228 -17.95 -8.76 -0.36
N ASN A 229 -18.35 -7.49 -0.23
CA ASN A 229 -19.63 -7.01 -0.73
C ASN A 229 -19.45 -6.10 -1.97
N PRO A 230 -20.46 -5.98 -2.86
CA PRO A 230 -20.35 -5.21 -4.10
C PRO A 230 -19.95 -3.73 -3.93
N SER A 231 -20.48 -3.05 -2.91
CA SER A 231 -20.15 -1.65 -2.63
C SER A 231 -18.69 -1.45 -2.20
N GLU A 232 -18.14 -2.37 -1.39
CA GLU A 232 -16.72 -2.33 -0.99
C GLU A 232 -15.81 -2.58 -2.19
N LYS A 233 -16.22 -3.51 -3.08
CA LYS A 233 -15.52 -3.78 -4.33
C LYS A 233 -15.54 -2.57 -5.25
N GLU A 234 -16.70 -1.95 -5.45
CA GLU A 234 -16.83 -0.75 -6.29
C GLU A 234 -15.95 0.39 -5.78
N TYR A 235 -15.93 0.61 -4.45
CA TYR A 235 -15.05 1.58 -3.82
C TYR A 235 -13.57 1.28 -4.12
N CYS A 236 -13.10 0.07 -3.82
CA CYS A 236 -11.70 -0.31 -4.02
C CYS A 236 -11.29 -0.31 -5.50
N ASP A 237 -12.24 -0.57 -6.39
CA ASP A 237 -12.00 -0.59 -7.83
C ASP A 237 -12.12 0.77 -8.52
N SER A 238 -12.64 1.78 -7.80
CA SER A 238 -12.80 3.12 -8.33
C SER A 238 -11.45 3.71 -8.75
N LYS A 239 -11.47 4.45 -9.86
CA LYS A 239 -10.28 5.14 -10.37
C LYS A 239 -9.70 6.08 -9.31
N GLU A 240 -10.57 6.83 -8.63
CA GLU A 240 -10.19 7.77 -7.58
C GLU A 240 -9.38 7.12 -6.45
N VAL A 241 -9.82 5.96 -5.93
CA VAL A 241 -9.07 5.24 -4.89
C VAL A 241 -7.78 4.61 -5.43
N LYS A 242 -7.83 4.05 -6.65
CA LYS A 242 -6.64 3.43 -7.26
C LYS A 242 -5.53 4.43 -7.57
N ASP A 243 -5.90 5.59 -8.09
CA ASP A 243 -4.96 6.66 -8.43
C ASP A 243 -4.40 7.34 -7.16
N ALA A 244 -5.13 7.25 -6.04
CA ALA A 244 -4.69 7.77 -4.75
C ALA A 244 -3.63 6.88 -4.05
N TYR A 245 -3.49 5.61 -4.43
CA TYR A 245 -2.48 4.76 -3.78
C TYR A 245 -1.06 5.31 -3.99
N GLY A 246 -0.38 5.57 -2.87
CA GLY A 246 0.95 6.15 -2.84
C GLY A 246 1.01 7.68 -2.96
N THR A 247 -0.11 8.41 -3.01
CA THR A 247 -0.08 9.88 -2.91
C THR A 247 0.24 10.33 -1.49
N VAL A 248 0.69 11.59 -1.37
CA VAL A 248 0.94 12.24 -0.08
C VAL A 248 -0.11 13.31 0.22
N HIS A 249 -0.65 13.31 1.43
CA HIS A 249 -1.55 14.35 1.91
C HIS A 249 -1.06 14.99 3.21
N GLU A 250 -1.69 16.10 3.58
CA GLU A 250 -1.49 16.76 4.87
C GLU A 250 -2.74 16.50 5.72
N LEU A 251 -2.57 15.98 6.95
CA LEU A 251 -3.68 15.74 7.86
C LEU A 251 -3.73 16.78 8.97
N ASN A 252 -4.89 17.39 9.14
CA ASN A 252 -5.12 18.38 10.19
C ASN A 252 -5.57 17.70 11.49
N VAL A 253 -4.62 17.49 12.40
CA VAL A 253 -4.91 17.00 13.75
C VAL A 253 -5.44 18.15 14.60
N VAL A 254 -6.65 18.02 15.12
CA VAL A 254 -7.32 19.07 15.91
C VAL A 254 -7.40 18.77 17.40
N GLY A 255 -7.04 17.56 17.79
CA GLY A 255 -7.02 17.16 19.19
C GLY A 255 -6.81 15.67 19.38
N TYR A 256 -6.98 15.24 20.61
CA TYR A 256 -6.91 13.84 20.99
C TYR A 256 -8.17 13.44 21.74
N ALA A 257 -8.63 12.22 21.50
CA ALA A 257 -9.64 11.59 22.31
C ALA A 257 -9.04 10.35 22.97
N ILE A 258 -9.60 9.98 24.13
CA ILE A 258 -9.25 8.73 24.80
C ILE A 258 -10.51 7.91 24.83
N ILE A 259 -10.46 6.81 24.10
CA ILE A 259 -11.59 5.90 23.98
C ILE A 259 -11.15 4.61 24.65
N GLN A 260 -11.72 4.33 25.82
CA GLN A 260 -11.30 3.24 26.70
C GLN A 260 -9.81 3.36 27.05
N GLU A 261 -8.99 2.45 26.53
CA GLU A 261 -7.55 2.37 26.76
C GLU A 261 -6.74 2.79 25.52
N LEU A 262 -7.38 3.46 24.55
CA LEU A 262 -6.75 3.93 23.32
C LEU A 262 -6.69 5.45 23.29
N ALA A 263 -5.49 6.00 23.10
CA ALA A 263 -5.33 7.38 22.66
C ALA A 263 -5.49 7.44 21.14
N VAL A 264 -6.36 8.34 20.66
CA VAL A 264 -6.59 8.55 19.24
C VAL A 264 -6.45 10.02 18.90
N ALA A 265 -5.69 10.33 17.84
CA ALA A 265 -5.67 11.68 17.30
C ALA A 265 -6.91 11.89 16.43
N VAL A 266 -7.54 13.04 16.60
CA VAL A 266 -8.73 13.43 15.86
C VAL A 266 -8.30 14.27 14.67
N VAL A 267 -8.68 13.83 13.47
CA VAL A 267 -8.29 14.47 12.21
C VAL A 267 -9.51 15.09 11.54
N ILE A 268 -9.37 16.32 11.06
CA ILE A 268 -10.31 16.95 10.12
C ILE A 268 -9.83 16.71 8.71
N LEU A 269 -10.67 16.06 7.92
CA LEU A 269 -10.40 15.80 6.50
C LEU A 269 -10.95 16.92 5.63
N ASP A 270 -10.19 17.30 4.61
CA ASP A 270 -10.66 18.20 3.56
C ASP A 270 -11.61 17.49 2.58
N GLU A 271 -12.23 18.25 1.66
CA GLU A 271 -13.16 17.68 0.68
C GLU A 271 -12.51 16.60 -0.21
N HIS A 272 -11.24 16.76 -0.57
CA HIS A 272 -10.54 15.78 -1.39
C HIS A 272 -10.34 14.47 -0.62
N GLN A 273 -9.89 14.55 0.63
CA GLN A 273 -9.70 13.41 1.51
C GLN A 273 -11.02 12.69 1.82
N ILE A 274 -12.12 13.43 1.99
CA ILE A 274 -13.47 12.86 2.17
C ILE A 274 -13.90 12.07 0.93
N ARG A 275 -13.63 12.59 -0.29
CA ARG A 275 -13.94 11.85 -1.53
C ARG A 275 -13.17 10.53 -1.61
N LEU A 276 -11.92 10.49 -1.14
CA LEU A 276 -11.14 9.24 -1.05
C LEU A 276 -11.75 8.20 -0.10
N LEU A 277 -12.64 8.60 0.80
CA LEU A 277 -13.41 7.66 1.64
C LEU A 277 -14.65 7.11 0.93
N GLY A 278 -14.92 7.51 -0.32
CA GLY A 278 -16.08 7.08 -1.08
C GLY A 278 -17.39 7.70 -0.61
N HIS A 279 -17.32 8.79 0.16
CA HIS A 279 -18.49 9.61 0.48
C HIS A 279 -18.75 10.55 -0.71
N ARG A 280 -19.81 10.27 -1.46
CA ARG A 280 -20.41 11.25 -2.37
C ARG A 280 -21.40 12.08 -1.57
N GLU A 281 -21.55 13.36 -1.90
CA GLU A 281 -22.60 14.21 -1.33
C GLU A 281 -23.92 13.45 -1.42
N ILE A 282 -24.49 13.13 -0.26
CA ILE A 282 -25.84 12.59 -0.16
C ILE A 282 -26.73 13.76 -0.61
N LYS A 283 -27.39 13.63 -1.76
CA LYS A 283 -28.59 14.43 -2.01
C LYS A 283 -29.60 14.01 -0.95
N ASP A 284 -30.15 14.97 -0.22
CA ASP A 284 -30.96 14.86 1.01
C ASP A 284 -32.23 13.95 0.95
N ASP A 285 -32.38 13.08 -0.04
CA ASP A 285 -33.63 12.35 -0.31
C ASP A 285 -33.58 10.83 -0.04
N ASP A 286 -32.55 10.28 0.63
CA ASP A 286 -32.50 8.83 0.91
C ASP A 286 -32.42 8.50 2.41
N GLU A 287 -33.59 8.41 3.05
CA GLU A 287 -33.82 7.99 4.44
C GLU A 287 -33.55 6.48 4.71
N SER A 288 -32.63 5.85 3.97
CA SER A 288 -32.42 4.39 4.04
C SER A 288 -30.99 3.95 4.35
N VAL A 289 -30.33 4.58 5.33
CA VAL A 289 -29.09 4.01 5.92
C VAL A 289 -29.37 3.49 7.33
N THR A 290 -29.72 2.21 7.40
CA THR A 290 -29.86 1.43 8.63
C THR A 290 -28.50 1.22 9.31
N ARG A 291 -28.34 1.92 10.44
CA ARG A 291 -27.60 1.59 11.67
C ARG A 291 -26.59 0.42 11.58
N THR A 292 -25.31 0.77 11.54
CA THR A 292 -24.23 -0.10 12.05
C THR A 292 -23.86 0.35 13.47
N PRO A 293 -23.81 -0.54 14.47
CA PRO A 293 -23.43 -0.15 15.83
C PRO A 293 -21.91 -0.13 15.92
N PHE A 294 -21.30 1.04 15.75
CA PHE A 294 -20.14 1.56 16.50
C PHE A 294 -19.68 2.87 15.84
N LEU A 295 -19.59 3.93 16.66
CA LEU A 295 -19.14 5.30 16.36
C LEU A 295 -20.09 6.20 15.57
N GLU A 296 -21.18 6.63 16.23
CA GLU A 296 -21.77 7.94 15.97
C GLU A 296 -21.03 9.01 16.79
N VAL A 297 -20.15 9.77 16.13
CA VAL A 297 -19.85 11.15 16.52
C VAL A 297 -19.96 11.95 15.22
N THR A 298 -21.13 12.54 15.01
CA THR A 298 -21.61 13.07 13.73
C THR A 298 -20.86 14.29 13.18
N GLU A 299 -19.74 14.70 13.80
CA GLU A 299 -18.86 15.75 13.27
C GLU A 299 -17.35 15.42 13.39
N LEU A 300 -16.97 14.21 13.81
CA LEU A 300 -15.56 13.77 13.86
C LEU A 300 -15.32 12.68 12.82
N ARG A 301 -14.63 13.06 11.72
CA ARG A 301 -14.66 12.25 10.49
C ARG A 301 -13.59 11.17 10.37
N THR A 302 -12.53 11.11 11.19
CA THR A 302 -11.79 9.85 11.42
C THR A 302 -10.87 9.85 12.64
N PHE A 303 -10.50 8.64 13.10
CA PHE A 303 -9.60 8.41 14.24
C PHE A 303 -8.26 7.85 13.76
N LEU A 304 -7.18 8.41 14.28
CA LEU A 304 -5.85 7.82 14.18
C LEU A 304 -5.69 6.74 15.27
N LEU A 305 -5.54 5.48 14.88
CA LEU A 305 -5.30 4.38 15.81
C LEU A 305 -3.81 4.29 16.12
N VAL A 306 -3.46 4.37 17.41
CA VAL A 306 -2.09 4.33 17.92
C VAL A 306 -1.63 2.88 18.21
N THR A 307 -2.42 1.86 17.88
CA THR A 307 -2.14 0.47 18.31
C THR A 307 -2.23 -0.54 17.17
N PRO A 308 -1.33 -1.54 17.12
CA PRO A 308 -1.28 -2.50 16.03
C PRO A 308 -2.32 -3.60 16.25
N LEU A 309 -3.42 -3.58 15.49
CA LEU A 309 -3.87 -4.84 14.92
C LEU A 309 -3.06 -5.07 13.66
N VAL A 310 -2.61 -6.31 13.44
CA VAL A 310 -2.05 -6.76 12.16
C VAL A 310 -3.17 -6.61 11.12
N LEU A 311 -3.29 -5.41 10.56
CA LEU A 311 -4.28 -5.04 9.57
C LEU A 311 -3.55 -4.92 8.25
N LEU A 312 -3.92 -5.81 7.32
CA LEU A 312 -3.60 -5.68 5.90
C LEU A 312 -4.26 -4.39 5.39
N SER A 313 -3.55 -3.27 5.52
CA SER A 313 -3.93 -1.93 5.03
C SER A 313 -3.02 -1.56 3.86
N TRP A 314 -3.57 -0.85 2.88
CA TRP A 314 -2.90 -0.44 1.64
C TRP A 314 -2.77 1.09 1.56
N ASP A 315 -1.69 1.55 0.92
CA ASP A 315 -0.97 2.79 1.23
C ASP A 315 -1.49 4.11 0.65
N LEU A 316 -1.64 5.10 1.53
CA LEU A 316 -1.41 6.53 1.27
C LEU A 316 -0.34 7.03 2.26
N ALA A 317 0.51 7.94 1.82
CA ALA A 317 1.65 8.51 2.55
C ALA A 317 1.34 9.95 3.05
N LEU A 318 2.04 10.55 4.02
CA LEU A 318 1.64 11.87 4.62
C LEU A 318 2.76 12.72 5.21
N ARG A 319 2.74 14.05 5.03
CA ARG A 319 3.63 15.00 5.73
C ARG A 319 2.81 15.89 6.68
N ILE A 320 3.27 16.12 7.93
CA ILE A 320 2.65 17.09 8.87
C ILE A 320 3.34 18.47 8.70
N PRO A 321 2.61 19.61 8.73
CA PRO A 321 3.21 20.93 8.59
C PRO A 321 4.03 21.32 9.82
N ARG A 322 5.13 22.04 9.59
CA ARG A 322 5.86 22.76 10.64
C ARG A 322 5.18 24.11 10.87
N PHE A 323 4.58 24.32 12.04
CA PHE A 323 4.24 25.68 12.47
C PHE A 323 5.50 26.42 12.93
N PRO A 324 5.61 27.74 12.68
CA PRO A 324 6.68 28.54 13.25
C PRO A 324 6.53 28.62 14.78
N SER A 325 7.69 28.68 15.43
CA SER A 325 7.94 28.70 16.89
C SER A 325 7.05 29.62 17.70
#